data_AF-A0A6P1VWS5-F1
#
_entry.id   AF-A0A6P1VWS5-F1
#
_cell.length_a   1.000
_cell.length_b   1.000
_cell.length_c   1.000
_cell.angle_alpha   90.00
_cell.angle_beta   90.00
_cell.angle_gamma   90.00
#
_symmetry.space_group_name_H-M   'P 1'
#
loop_
_entity.id
_entity.type
_entity.pdbx_description
1 polymer ?
#
loop_
_entity_poly.entity_id
_entity_poly.type
_entity_poly.pdbx_seq_one_letter_code
_entity_poly.pdbx_strand_id
1 'polypeptide(L)'
;MSLAEEITLYQFGQGHRADGDLLDQFNQLDELKKIQRVVELFDLVQQSKPDDTDLEQALATSRLPAPALSYLVFKGHRLQRSLPISLAHAELDRSYRLLLQLFKKVYQRQLEAEKQNPANWMFWDLSNPEVVASIGTLHQQLVEEVYACAGYRSEFASLSKLNYTRKSTWLTNQEELTPEPQTHFSFLTYEEVVNRSIPMIGEPQLRAISLLCNSLNKALAKQYGLTTEQVTRLIWDVVERHMREQYNTGLFD
;
A
#
# COMPACT_ATOMS: atom_id res chain seq x y z
N MET A 1 3.51 1.09 -4.36
CA MET A 1 4.33 2.31 -4.32
C MET A 1 5.76 1.91 -4.61
N SER A 2 6.58 2.75 -5.22
CA SER A 2 8.01 2.51 -5.40
C SER A 2 8.82 3.14 -4.26
N LEU A 3 10.09 2.72 -4.05
CA LEU A 3 10.94 3.31 -3.01
C LEU A 3 11.15 4.81 -3.24
N ALA A 4 11.29 5.23 -4.49
CA ALA A 4 11.43 6.64 -4.84
C ALA A 4 10.19 7.45 -4.46
N GLU A 5 8.99 6.89 -4.65
CA GLU A 5 7.73 7.52 -4.25
C GLU A 5 7.57 7.57 -2.73
N GLU A 6 7.98 6.52 -2.01
CA GLU A 6 8.00 6.52 -0.55
C GLU A 6 8.96 7.59 -0.01
N ILE A 7 10.18 7.67 -0.53
CA ILE A 7 11.14 8.74 -0.16
C ILE A 7 10.52 10.12 -0.40
N THR A 8 9.85 10.29 -1.55
CA THR A 8 9.17 11.54 -1.90
C THR A 8 8.06 11.88 -0.90
N LEU A 9 7.31 10.87 -0.45
CA LEU A 9 6.28 11.02 0.57
C LEU A 9 6.89 11.41 1.93
N TYR A 10 7.99 10.78 2.34
CA TYR A 10 8.69 11.14 3.58
C TYR A 10 9.31 12.53 3.51
N GLN A 11 9.86 12.96 2.37
CA GLN A 11 10.30 14.34 2.13
C GLN A 11 9.16 15.35 2.31
N PHE A 12 7.95 15.02 1.83
CA PHE A 12 6.75 15.81 2.10
C PHE A 12 6.40 15.86 3.60
N GLY A 13 6.50 14.73 4.30
CA GLY A 13 6.34 14.64 5.75
C GLY A 13 7.29 15.56 6.52
N GLN A 14 8.56 15.63 6.10
CA GLN A 14 9.59 16.51 6.66
C GLN A 14 9.41 17.98 6.26
N GLY A 15 8.54 18.27 5.28
CA GLY A 15 8.30 19.63 4.79
C GLY A 15 9.29 20.09 3.70
N HIS A 16 10.07 19.18 3.13
CA HIS A 16 10.97 19.48 2.00
C HIS A 16 10.24 19.49 0.64
N ARG A 17 9.02 18.97 0.59
CA ARG A 17 8.20 18.91 -0.63
C ARG A 17 6.80 19.51 -0.39
N ALA A 18 6.24 20.15 -1.41
CA ALA A 18 4.90 20.71 -1.34
C ALA A 18 3.84 19.61 -1.55
N ASP A 19 2.65 19.80 -1.00
CA ASP A 19 1.49 18.96 -1.29
C ASP A 19 1.05 19.06 -2.75
N GLY A 20 1.19 20.25 -3.36
CA GLY A 20 0.92 20.47 -4.78
C GLY A 20 1.66 19.50 -5.70
N ASP A 21 2.96 19.27 -5.46
CA ASP A 21 3.77 18.36 -6.29
C ASP A 21 3.25 16.91 -6.26
N LEU A 22 2.79 16.44 -5.09
CA LEU A 22 2.23 15.10 -4.93
C LEU A 22 0.84 14.98 -5.56
N LEU A 23 0.04 16.04 -5.48
CA LEU A 23 -1.29 16.09 -6.10
C LEU A 23 -1.20 16.11 -7.62
N ASP A 24 -0.26 16.86 -8.18
CA ASP A 24 -0.04 16.90 -9.61
C ASP A 24 0.44 15.55 -10.15
N GLN A 25 1.34 14.87 -9.43
CA GLN A 25 1.75 13.50 -9.75
C GLN A 25 0.57 12.52 -9.66
N PHE A 26 -0.25 12.61 -8.62
CA PHE A 26 -1.44 11.79 -8.47
C PHE A 26 -2.43 12.00 -9.62
N ASN A 27 -2.63 13.24 -10.06
CA ASN A 27 -3.56 13.58 -11.12
C ASN A 27 -3.16 13.06 -12.50
N GLN A 28 -1.86 12.78 -12.72
CA GLN A 28 -1.33 12.21 -13.96
C GLN A 28 -1.50 10.68 -14.04
N LEU A 29 -1.89 10.02 -12.94
CA LEU A 29 -2.12 8.58 -12.91
C LEU A 29 -3.46 8.22 -13.57
N ASP A 30 -3.51 7.03 -14.17
CA ASP A 30 -4.77 6.40 -14.58
C ASP A 30 -5.63 6.03 -13.35
N GLU A 31 -6.92 5.75 -13.57
CA GLU A 31 -7.87 5.56 -12.47
C GLU A 31 -7.52 4.39 -11.56
N LEU A 32 -7.05 3.27 -12.15
CA LEU A 32 -6.65 2.10 -11.40
C LEU A 32 -5.43 2.40 -10.51
N LYS A 33 -4.43 3.11 -11.04
CA LYS A 33 -3.26 3.54 -10.26
C LYS A 33 -3.61 4.59 -9.21
N LYS A 34 -4.60 5.45 -9.45
CA LYS A 34 -5.11 6.38 -8.43
C LYS A 34 -5.72 5.61 -7.25
N ILE A 35 -6.59 4.63 -7.52
CA ILE A 35 -7.18 3.78 -6.49
C ILE A 35 -6.08 3.06 -5.71
N GLN A 36 -5.15 2.43 -6.42
CA GLN A 36 -4.01 1.74 -5.82
C GLN A 36 -3.19 2.68 -4.93
N ARG A 37 -2.89 3.90 -5.41
CA ARG A 37 -2.11 4.89 -4.66
C ARG A 37 -2.82 5.33 -3.38
N VAL A 38 -4.15 5.47 -3.40
CA VAL A 38 -4.95 5.77 -2.20
C VAL A 38 -4.89 4.63 -1.20
N VAL A 39 -5.01 3.38 -1.65
CA VAL A 39 -4.93 2.19 -0.79
C VAL A 39 -3.54 2.06 -0.15
N GLU A 40 -2.48 2.22 -0.93
CA GLU A 40 -1.11 2.15 -0.43
C GLU A 40 -0.80 3.23 0.61
N LEU A 41 -1.24 4.47 0.36
CA LEU A 41 -1.08 5.55 1.32
C LEU A 41 -1.94 5.33 2.58
N PHE A 42 -3.13 4.78 2.44
CA PHE A 42 -3.96 4.39 3.57
C PHE A 42 -3.28 3.34 4.44
N ASP A 43 -2.72 2.29 3.85
CA ASP A 43 -2.00 1.25 4.57
C ASP A 43 -0.79 1.81 5.30
N LEU A 44 -0.05 2.74 4.67
CA LEU A 44 1.08 3.42 5.29
C LEU A 44 0.64 4.26 6.49
N VAL A 45 -0.41 5.06 6.35
CA VAL A 45 -0.99 5.82 7.46
C VAL A 45 -1.43 4.89 8.59
N GLN A 46 -2.12 3.79 8.28
CA GLN A 46 -2.57 2.81 9.28
C GLN A 46 -1.40 2.20 10.06
N GLN A 47 -0.29 1.87 9.39
CA GLN A 47 0.92 1.34 10.03
C GLN A 47 1.53 2.33 11.00
N SER A 48 1.45 3.63 10.70
CA SER A 48 1.90 4.71 11.59
C SER A 48 0.97 4.95 12.80
N LYS A 49 -0.14 4.21 12.92
CA LYS A 49 -1.08 4.26 14.06
C LYS A 49 -1.53 5.68 14.40
N PRO A 50 -2.33 6.33 13.53
CA PRO A 50 -2.92 7.63 13.83
C PRO A 50 -3.76 7.55 15.10
N ASP A 51 -3.73 8.59 15.92
CA ASP A 51 -4.70 8.78 16.98
C ASP A 51 -5.85 9.69 16.53
N ASP A 52 -6.88 9.81 17.37
CA ASP A 52 -8.05 10.65 17.06
C ASP A 52 -7.68 12.13 16.93
N THR A 53 -6.64 12.59 17.64
CA THR A 53 -6.16 13.97 17.59
C THR A 53 -5.56 14.28 16.22
N ASP A 54 -4.76 13.36 15.68
CA ASP A 54 -4.16 13.48 14.35
C ASP A 54 -5.25 13.61 13.27
N LEU A 55 -6.31 12.80 13.39
CA LEU A 55 -7.44 12.82 12.46
C LEU A 55 -8.20 14.14 12.52
N GLU A 56 -8.51 14.64 13.71
CA GLU A 56 -9.21 15.92 13.89
C GLU A 56 -8.38 17.10 13.34
N GLN A 57 -7.06 17.10 13.58
CA GLN A 57 -6.16 18.11 13.01
C GLN A 57 -6.06 18.03 11.48
N ALA A 58 -6.00 16.83 10.92
CA ALA A 58 -5.97 16.64 9.47
C ALA A 58 -7.28 17.12 8.82
N LEU A 59 -8.43 16.81 9.42
CA LEU A 59 -9.73 17.28 8.96
C LEU A 59 -9.82 18.82 9.01
N ALA A 60 -9.41 19.43 10.12
CA ALA A 60 -9.38 20.89 10.27
C ALA A 60 -8.48 21.59 9.23
N THR A 61 -7.32 20.99 8.93
CA THR A 61 -6.36 21.54 7.95
C THR A 61 -6.84 21.37 6.51
N SER A 62 -7.51 20.26 6.21
CA SER A 62 -7.97 19.95 4.85
C SER A 62 -9.09 20.86 4.33
N ARG A 63 -9.77 21.61 5.22
CA ARG A 63 -10.97 22.43 4.93
C ARG A 63 -12.05 21.65 4.15
N LEU A 64 -12.01 20.32 4.19
CA LEU A 64 -12.99 19.49 3.53
C LEU A 64 -14.27 19.53 4.38
N PRO A 65 -15.47 19.62 3.76
CA PRO A 65 -16.72 19.44 4.50
C PRO A 65 -16.67 18.10 5.24
N ALA A 66 -17.36 17.99 6.38
CA ALA A 66 -17.42 16.73 7.10
C ALA A 66 -17.84 15.61 6.12
N PRO A 67 -17.13 14.46 6.08
CA PRO A 67 -17.48 13.40 5.16
C PRO A 67 -18.89 12.93 5.45
N ALA A 68 -19.73 12.92 4.41
CA ALA A 68 -20.95 12.14 4.43
C ALA A 68 -20.51 10.68 4.35
N LEU A 69 -20.64 9.96 5.47
CA LEU A 69 -20.42 8.52 5.66
C LEU A 69 -18.98 8.10 6.03
N SER A 70 -18.85 7.78 7.32
CA SER A 70 -17.79 6.97 7.91
C SER A 70 -18.07 5.49 7.59
N TYR A 71 -17.18 4.80 6.88
CA TYR A 71 -17.30 3.35 6.71
C TYR A 71 -16.67 2.62 7.89
N LEU A 72 -17.47 2.05 8.79
CA LEU A 72 -17.01 1.14 9.84
C LEU A 72 -16.29 -0.07 9.21
N VAL A 73 -14.99 -0.22 9.46
CA VAL A 73 -14.26 -1.45 9.15
C VAL A 73 -14.18 -2.31 10.41
N PHE A 74 -14.76 -3.50 10.38
CA PHE A 74 -14.62 -4.50 11.44
C PHE A 74 -13.18 -5.07 11.42
N LYS A 75 -12.31 -4.60 12.30
CA LYS A 75 -11.06 -5.30 12.66
C LYS A 75 -11.14 -5.72 14.13
N GLY A 76 -11.44 -7.00 14.37
CA GLY A 76 -11.33 -7.70 15.66
C GLY A 76 -11.83 -6.93 16.90
N HIS A 77 -13.05 -7.20 17.35
CA HIS A 77 -13.65 -6.80 18.64
C HIS A 77 -13.54 -5.34 19.13
N ARG A 78 -12.88 -4.41 18.41
CA ARG A 78 -12.75 -3.00 18.78
C ARG A 78 -13.34 -2.12 17.68
N LEU A 79 -14.35 -1.33 18.05
CA LEU A 79 -14.88 -0.25 17.22
C LEU A 79 -13.86 0.89 17.23
N GLN A 80 -13.05 1.02 16.19
CA GLN A 80 -12.25 2.22 15.98
C GLN A 80 -12.98 3.17 15.02
N ARG A 81 -12.84 4.47 15.26
CA ARG A 81 -13.34 5.51 14.35
C ARG A 81 -12.64 5.31 13.00
N SER A 82 -13.41 4.97 11.98
CA SER A 82 -12.88 4.70 10.65
C SER A 82 -12.42 5.98 9.97
N LEU A 83 -11.27 5.96 9.30
CA LEU A 83 -10.91 7.04 8.39
C LEU A 83 -11.98 7.13 7.29
N PRO A 84 -12.53 8.31 7.01
CA PRO A 84 -13.53 8.51 5.97
C PRO A 84 -12.83 8.56 4.61
N ILE A 85 -12.46 7.40 4.10
CA ILE A 85 -11.82 7.24 2.80
C ILE A 85 -12.81 6.59 1.86
N SER A 86 -13.06 7.27 0.75
CA SER A 86 -13.89 6.77 -0.33
C SER A 86 -13.00 6.40 -1.50
N LEU A 87 -13.22 5.21 -2.05
CA LEU A 87 -12.60 4.75 -3.29
C LEU A 87 -13.49 5.04 -4.51
N ALA A 88 -14.62 5.73 -4.31
CA ALA A 88 -15.43 6.21 -5.42
C ALA A 88 -14.63 7.22 -6.25
N HIS A 89 -14.68 7.09 -7.57
CA HIS A 89 -13.87 7.89 -8.49
C HIS A 89 -13.96 9.40 -8.22
N ALA A 90 -15.17 9.91 -8.00
CA ALA A 90 -15.44 11.33 -7.72
C ALA A 90 -14.82 11.84 -6.40
N GLU A 91 -14.40 10.94 -5.51
CA GLU A 91 -13.86 11.26 -4.19
C GLU A 91 -12.38 10.88 -4.01
N LEU A 92 -11.72 10.30 -5.03
CA LEU A 92 -10.33 9.85 -4.94
C LEU A 92 -9.36 10.99 -4.62
N ASP A 93 -9.47 12.13 -5.31
CA ASP A 93 -8.60 13.29 -5.05
C ASP A 93 -8.77 13.82 -3.61
N ARG A 94 -10.01 13.79 -3.10
CA ARG A 94 -10.34 14.21 -1.75
C ARG A 94 -9.76 13.24 -0.72
N SER A 95 -9.95 11.94 -0.94
CA SER A 95 -9.39 10.87 -0.10
C SER A 95 -7.87 10.96 -0.04
N TYR A 96 -7.22 11.17 -1.19
CA TYR A 96 -5.77 11.30 -1.26
C TYR A 96 -5.25 12.53 -0.51
N ARG A 97 -5.89 13.71 -0.66
CA ARG A 97 -5.55 14.92 0.11
C ARG A 97 -5.67 14.70 1.61
N LEU A 98 -6.77 14.10 2.07
CA LEU A 98 -6.98 13.82 3.50
C LEU A 98 -5.89 12.90 4.04
N LEU A 99 -5.58 11.84 3.30
CA LEU A 99 -4.54 10.88 3.64
C LEU A 99 -3.16 11.54 3.70
N LEU A 100 -2.81 12.44 2.77
CA LEU A 100 -1.55 13.18 2.81
C LEU A 100 -1.44 14.04 4.06
N GLN A 101 -2.50 14.79 4.39
CA GLN A 101 -2.50 15.63 5.59
C GLN A 101 -2.37 14.80 6.87
N LEU A 102 -3.11 13.69 6.94
CA LEU A 102 -3.03 12.78 8.07
C LEU A 102 -1.65 12.13 8.18
N PHE A 103 -1.11 11.62 7.07
CA PHE A 103 0.24 11.10 7.00
C PHE A 103 1.26 12.10 7.54
N LYS A 104 1.22 13.35 7.05
CA LYS A 104 2.16 14.41 7.48
C LYS A 104 2.09 14.66 8.99
N LYS A 105 0.88 14.71 9.56
CA LYS A 105 0.70 14.93 11.00
C LYS A 105 1.26 13.79 11.84
N VAL A 106 0.88 12.56 11.49
CA VAL A 106 1.35 11.36 12.20
C VAL A 106 2.87 11.22 12.08
N TYR A 107 3.41 11.46 10.89
CA TYR A 107 4.85 11.41 10.63
C TYR A 107 5.61 12.47 11.43
N GLN A 108 5.15 13.72 11.46
CA GLN A 108 5.80 14.79 12.22
C GLN A 108 5.85 14.49 13.73
N ARG A 109 4.78 13.89 14.28
CA ARG A 109 4.76 13.43 15.67
C ARG A 109 5.83 12.36 15.93
N GLN A 110 6.00 11.42 15.00
CA GLN A 110 6.99 10.35 15.11
C GLN A 110 8.42 10.84 14.87
N LEU A 111 8.62 11.78 13.95
CA LEU A 111 9.92 12.32 13.59
C LEU A 111 10.64 12.88 14.82
N GLU A 112 9.95 13.64 15.66
CA GLU A 112 10.56 14.20 16.89
C GLU A 112 11.00 13.12 17.88
N ALA A 113 10.32 11.97 17.92
CA ALA A 113 10.66 10.86 18.80
C ALA A 113 11.79 9.96 18.24
N GLU A 114 11.86 9.80 16.93
CA GLU A 114 12.69 8.80 16.25
C GLU A 114 13.87 9.41 15.47
N LYS A 115 14.05 10.74 15.46
CA LYS A 115 15.11 11.43 14.69
C LYS A 115 16.53 10.92 14.95
N GLN A 116 16.77 10.34 16.13
CA GLN A 116 18.07 9.79 16.53
C GLN A 116 18.24 8.30 16.21
N ASN A 117 17.24 7.64 15.62
CA ASN A 117 17.29 6.21 15.36
C ASN A 117 18.07 5.92 14.05
N PRO A 118 19.29 5.38 14.12
CA PRO A 118 20.09 5.11 12.92
C PRO A 118 19.56 3.91 12.13
N ALA A 119 18.70 3.06 12.70
CA ALA A 119 18.19 1.87 12.01
C ALA A 119 17.06 2.19 11.02
N ASN A 120 16.39 3.34 11.19
CA ASN A 120 15.22 3.69 10.39
C ASN A 120 15.48 4.93 9.52
N TRP A 121 15.81 4.67 8.26
CA TRP A 121 16.09 5.74 7.29
C TRP A 121 14.92 6.69 7.05
N MET A 122 13.68 6.27 7.35
CA MET A 122 12.48 7.10 7.17
C MET A 122 12.52 8.40 8.00
N PHE A 123 13.35 8.44 9.05
CA PHE A 123 13.55 9.60 9.92
C PHE A 123 14.90 10.31 9.72
N TRP A 124 15.72 9.85 8.77
CA TRP A 124 16.96 10.53 8.39
C TRP A 124 16.66 11.84 7.66
N ASP A 125 17.66 12.72 7.54
CA ASP A 125 17.50 13.96 6.79
C ASP A 125 17.45 13.69 5.27
N LEU A 126 16.24 13.71 4.70
CA LEU A 126 15.99 13.45 3.28
C LEU A 126 16.14 14.71 2.41
N SER A 127 16.57 15.85 2.99
CA SER A 127 16.98 17.02 2.21
C SER A 127 18.33 16.83 1.53
N ASN A 128 19.19 15.95 2.07
CA ASN A 128 20.49 15.66 1.51
C ASN A 128 20.39 14.61 0.37
N PRO A 129 20.73 14.95 -0.89
CA PRO A 129 20.67 14.02 -2.00
C PRO A 129 21.63 12.83 -1.85
N GLU A 130 22.75 12.98 -1.14
CA GLU A 130 23.68 11.87 -0.85
C GLU A 130 23.03 10.82 0.05
N VAL A 131 22.26 11.26 1.06
CA VAL A 131 21.51 10.37 1.95
C VAL A 131 20.46 9.61 1.14
N VAL A 132 19.70 10.30 0.30
CA VAL A 132 18.71 9.68 -0.59
C VAL A 132 19.35 8.64 -1.52
N ALA A 133 20.49 8.97 -2.13
CA ALA A 133 21.22 8.03 -2.99
C ALA A 133 21.75 6.82 -2.21
N SER A 134 22.19 7.02 -0.97
CA SER A 134 22.68 5.93 -0.10
C SER A 134 21.57 4.94 0.24
N ILE A 135 20.36 5.42 0.52
CA ILE A 135 19.18 4.60 0.81
C ILE A 135 18.85 3.73 -0.40
N GLY A 136 18.78 4.34 -1.60
CA GLY A 136 18.52 3.60 -2.84
C GLY A 136 19.58 2.55 -3.14
N THR A 137 20.85 2.89 -2.94
CA THR A 137 21.99 1.98 -3.18
C THR A 137 21.97 0.79 -2.21
N LEU A 138 21.80 1.05 -0.91
CA LEU A 138 21.73 0.02 0.12
C LEU A 138 20.54 -0.91 -0.13
N HIS A 139 19.38 -0.34 -0.44
CA HIS A 139 18.18 -1.12 -0.73
C HIS A 139 18.36 -2.03 -1.95
N GLN A 140 18.94 -1.51 -3.04
CA GLN A 140 19.22 -2.32 -4.23
C GLN A 140 20.20 -3.45 -3.93
N GLN A 141 21.26 -3.18 -3.16
CA GLN A 141 22.21 -4.21 -2.74
C GLN A 141 21.52 -5.33 -1.95
N LEU A 142 20.62 -4.97 -1.02
CA LEU A 142 19.82 -5.94 -0.27
C LEU A 142 18.88 -6.75 -1.17
N VAL A 143 18.25 -6.10 -2.15
CA VAL A 143 17.40 -6.81 -3.14
C VAL A 143 18.22 -7.84 -3.90
N GLU A 144 19.41 -7.48 -4.39
CA GLU A 144 20.30 -8.41 -5.10
C GLU A 144 20.75 -9.57 -4.20
N GLU A 145 21.13 -9.27 -2.95
CA GLU A 145 21.59 -10.27 -1.99
C GLU A 145 20.48 -11.27 -1.64
N VAL A 146 19.28 -10.77 -1.32
CA VAL A 146 18.13 -11.61 -0.98
C VAL A 146 17.66 -12.42 -2.17
N TYR A 147 17.65 -11.83 -3.37
CA TYR A 147 17.31 -12.54 -4.61
C TYR A 147 18.29 -13.68 -4.92
N ALA A 148 19.59 -13.47 -4.68
CA ALA A 148 20.63 -14.47 -4.89
C ALA A 148 20.66 -15.55 -3.78
N CYS A 149 20.03 -15.31 -2.63
CA CYS A 149 20.06 -16.22 -1.50
C CYS A 149 19.27 -17.51 -1.79
N ALA A 150 19.98 -18.64 -1.89
CA ALA A 150 19.36 -19.94 -2.12
C ALA A 150 18.34 -20.35 -1.04
N GLY A 151 18.50 -19.83 0.19
CA GLY A 151 17.66 -20.17 1.34
C GLY A 151 16.23 -19.62 1.29
N TYR A 152 15.96 -18.59 0.49
CA TYR A 152 14.62 -17.99 0.36
C TYR A 152 13.99 -18.18 -1.03
N ARG A 153 14.71 -18.83 -1.95
CA ARG A 153 14.34 -18.91 -3.36
C ARG A 153 12.97 -19.56 -3.57
N SER A 154 12.66 -20.62 -2.83
CA SER A 154 11.38 -21.33 -2.91
C SER A 154 10.21 -20.48 -2.44
N GLU A 155 10.40 -19.71 -1.38
CA GLU A 155 9.43 -18.86 -0.74
C GLU A 155 9.06 -17.71 -1.67
N PHE A 156 10.06 -17.03 -2.23
CA PHE A 156 9.84 -15.95 -3.19
C PHE A 156 9.23 -16.42 -4.51
N ALA A 157 9.66 -17.58 -5.03
CA ALA A 157 9.02 -18.18 -6.21
C ALA A 157 7.55 -18.54 -5.95
N SER A 158 7.25 -19.10 -4.76
CA SER A 158 5.88 -19.43 -4.36
C SER A 158 5.03 -18.17 -4.20
N LEU A 159 5.57 -17.13 -3.58
CA LEU A 159 4.86 -15.86 -3.40
C LEU A 159 4.55 -15.20 -4.75
N SER A 160 5.51 -15.23 -5.67
CA SER A 160 5.37 -14.66 -7.02
C SER A 160 4.30 -15.40 -7.82
N LYS A 161 4.28 -16.74 -7.74
CA LYS A 161 3.24 -17.58 -8.36
C LYS A 161 1.85 -17.31 -7.79
N LEU A 162 1.73 -17.15 -6.47
CA LEU A 162 0.46 -16.85 -5.82
C LEU A 162 -0.07 -15.47 -6.26
N ASN A 163 0.79 -14.46 -6.31
CA ASN A 163 0.41 -13.12 -6.78
C ASN A 163 0.04 -13.12 -8.26
N TYR A 164 0.80 -13.80 -9.12
CA TYR A 164 0.47 -13.96 -10.53
C TYR A 164 -0.88 -14.64 -10.73
N THR A 165 -1.14 -15.76 -10.04
CA THR A 165 -2.43 -16.46 -10.11
C THR A 165 -3.57 -15.53 -9.72
N ARG A 166 -3.41 -14.81 -8.60
CA ARG A 166 -4.42 -13.85 -8.12
C ARG A 166 -4.67 -12.73 -9.13
N LYS A 167 -3.60 -12.11 -9.66
CA LYS A 167 -3.68 -11.07 -10.67
C LYS A 167 -4.40 -11.57 -11.93
N SER A 168 -4.04 -12.76 -12.40
CA SER A 168 -4.65 -13.37 -13.58
C SER A 168 -6.14 -13.65 -13.38
N THR A 169 -6.52 -14.23 -12.25
CA THR A 169 -7.94 -14.46 -11.91
C THR A 169 -8.73 -13.16 -11.85
N TRP A 170 -8.15 -12.10 -11.28
CA TRP A 170 -8.79 -10.80 -11.23
C TRP A 170 -9.00 -10.20 -12.63
N LEU A 171 -7.99 -10.28 -13.51
CA LEU A 171 -8.07 -9.80 -14.90
C LEU A 171 -9.11 -10.59 -15.70
N THR A 172 -9.13 -11.93 -15.60
CA THR A 172 -10.14 -12.77 -16.27
C THR A 172 -11.56 -12.41 -15.82
N ASN A 173 -11.78 -12.19 -14.53
CA ASN A 173 -13.09 -11.78 -14.01
C ASN A 173 -13.49 -10.38 -14.47
N GLN A 174 -12.55 -9.49 -14.83
CA GLN A 174 -12.86 -8.18 -15.37
C GLN A 174 -13.22 -8.22 -16.86
N GLU A 175 -12.56 -9.06 -17.67
CA GLU A 175 -12.86 -9.21 -19.10
C GLU A 175 -14.27 -9.79 -19.34
N GLU A 176 -14.75 -10.68 -18.47
CA GLU A 176 -16.10 -11.26 -18.54
C GLU A 176 -17.23 -10.26 -18.17
N LEU A 177 -16.90 -9.09 -17.61
CA LEU A 177 -17.90 -8.09 -17.18
C LEU A 177 -18.32 -7.10 -18.28
N THR A 178 -18.13 -7.42 -19.56
CA THR A 178 -18.72 -6.60 -20.64
C THR A 178 -20.25 -6.66 -20.51
N PRO A 179 -20.92 -5.57 -20.11
CA PRO A 179 -22.34 -5.65 -19.83
C PRO A 179 -23.09 -5.67 -21.17
N GLU A 180 -23.60 -6.83 -21.55
CA GLU A 180 -24.66 -6.85 -22.55
C GLU A 180 -25.84 -6.00 -22.03
N PRO A 181 -26.36 -5.06 -22.81
CA PRO A 181 -27.49 -4.24 -22.38
C PRO A 181 -28.69 -5.15 -22.09
N GLN A 182 -28.93 -5.41 -20.81
CA GLN A 182 -30.06 -6.23 -20.36
C GLN A 182 -31.36 -5.45 -20.57
N THR A 183 -32.14 -5.85 -21.56
CA THR A 183 -33.49 -5.32 -21.81
C THR A 183 -34.54 -5.88 -20.85
N HIS A 184 -34.15 -6.79 -19.95
CA HIS A 184 -35.01 -7.44 -18.98
C HIS A 184 -34.27 -7.64 -17.65
N PHE A 185 -34.81 -7.12 -16.56
CA PHE A 185 -34.25 -7.31 -15.22
C PHE A 185 -34.63 -8.71 -14.71
N SER A 186 -33.71 -9.67 -14.79
CA SER A 186 -33.82 -10.89 -13.97
C SER A 186 -33.19 -10.61 -12.62
N PHE A 187 -34.00 -10.63 -11.55
CA PHE A 187 -33.45 -10.58 -10.19
C PHE A 187 -32.56 -11.80 -9.97
N LEU A 188 -31.33 -11.56 -9.51
CA LEU A 188 -30.43 -12.64 -9.12
C LEU A 188 -31.05 -13.40 -7.94
N THR A 189 -31.01 -14.72 -8.02
CA THR A 189 -31.34 -15.59 -6.90
C THR A 189 -30.34 -15.37 -5.75
N TYR A 190 -30.74 -15.70 -4.52
CA TYR A 190 -29.85 -15.60 -3.36
C TYR A 190 -28.54 -16.37 -3.57
N GLU A 191 -28.58 -17.54 -4.20
CA GLU A 191 -27.37 -18.33 -4.53
C GLU A 191 -26.49 -17.63 -5.56
N GLU A 192 -27.06 -16.97 -6.57
CA GLU A 192 -26.29 -16.20 -7.55
C GLU A 192 -25.64 -14.95 -6.93
N VAL A 193 -26.34 -14.27 -6.01
CA VAL A 193 -25.77 -13.16 -5.23
C VAL A 193 -24.64 -13.69 -4.35
N VAL A 194 -24.83 -14.79 -3.65
CA VAL A 194 -23.78 -15.42 -2.82
C VAL A 194 -22.57 -15.81 -3.68
N ASN A 195 -22.77 -16.44 -4.83
CA ASN A 195 -21.67 -16.88 -5.68
C ASN A 195 -20.95 -15.73 -6.41
N ARG A 196 -21.66 -14.66 -6.79
CA ARG A 196 -21.06 -13.48 -7.45
C ARG A 196 -20.46 -12.48 -6.47
N SER A 197 -21.04 -12.32 -5.28
CA SER A 197 -20.63 -11.31 -4.30
C SER A 197 -19.66 -11.84 -3.23
N ILE A 198 -19.56 -13.16 -3.02
CA ILE A 198 -18.73 -13.78 -1.97
C ILE A 198 -17.47 -14.54 -2.50
N PRO A 199 -16.90 -14.33 -3.71
CA PRO A 199 -15.58 -14.91 -3.99
C PRO A 199 -14.45 -14.24 -3.17
N MET A 200 -14.66 -13.02 -2.65
CA MET A 200 -13.62 -12.28 -1.89
C MET A 200 -13.47 -12.70 -0.41
N ILE A 201 -14.51 -13.28 0.21
CA ILE A 201 -14.47 -13.62 1.64
C ILE A 201 -13.94 -15.06 1.79
N GLY A 202 -12.68 -15.28 1.41
CA GLY A 202 -12.05 -16.57 1.64
C GLY A 202 -11.00 -17.03 0.64
N GLU A 203 -10.45 -16.17 -0.22
CA GLU A 203 -9.39 -16.55 -1.16
C GLU A 203 -8.25 -17.29 -0.41
N PRO A 204 -8.08 -18.61 -0.61
CA PRO A 204 -7.03 -19.38 0.04
C PRO A 204 -5.64 -18.82 -0.28
N GLN A 205 -5.50 -18.17 -1.44
CA GLN A 205 -4.31 -17.48 -1.89
C GLN A 205 -3.92 -16.33 -0.95
N LEU A 206 -4.87 -15.51 -0.48
CA LEU A 206 -4.58 -14.39 0.43
C LEU A 206 -4.02 -14.88 1.76
N ARG A 207 -4.57 -15.98 2.29
CA ARG A 207 -4.05 -16.59 3.52
C ARG A 207 -2.64 -17.15 3.31
N ALA A 208 -2.39 -17.81 2.18
CA ALA A 208 -1.07 -18.34 1.85
C ALA A 208 -0.03 -17.22 1.67
N ILE A 209 -0.38 -16.16 0.93
CA ILE A 209 0.43 -14.95 0.77
C ILE A 209 0.75 -14.35 2.14
N SER A 210 -0.27 -14.14 2.98
CA SER A 210 -0.08 -13.58 4.32
C SER A 210 0.86 -14.43 5.19
N LEU A 211 0.73 -15.75 5.18
CA LEU A 211 1.60 -16.64 5.94
C LEU A 211 3.06 -16.57 5.46
N LEU A 212 3.29 -16.63 4.15
CA LEU A 212 4.62 -16.55 3.55
C LEU A 212 5.26 -15.18 3.76
N CYS A 213 4.51 -14.09 3.57
CA CYS A 213 4.97 -12.73 3.85
C CYS A 213 5.34 -12.58 5.33
N ASN A 214 4.56 -13.16 6.25
CA ASN A 214 4.85 -13.08 7.69
C ASN A 214 6.11 -13.89 8.07
N SER A 215 6.33 -15.06 7.46
CA SER A 215 7.55 -15.84 7.71
C SER A 215 8.78 -15.15 7.16
N LEU A 216 8.72 -14.65 5.91
CA LEU A 216 9.80 -13.87 5.30
C LEU A 216 10.09 -12.61 6.09
N ASN A 217 9.05 -11.90 6.54
CA ASN A 217 9.21 -10.70 7.35
C ASN A 217 10.03 -10.98 8.61
N LYS A 218 9.67 -12.03 9.37
CA LYS A 218 10.38 -12.39 10.59
C LYS A 218 11.83 -12.83 10.32
N ALA A 219 12.05 -13.60 9.27
CA ALA A 219 13.37 -14.12 8.92
C ALA A 219 14.32 -12.98 8.49
N LEU A 220 13.87 -12.15 7.54
CA LEU A 220 14.67 -11.05 7.00
C LEU A 220 14.87 -9.92 8.01
N ALA A 221 13.85 -9.57 8.81
CA ALA A 221 14.00 -8.58 9.89
C ALA A 221 15.10 -9.00 10.87
N LYS A 222 15.11 -10.29 11.24
CA LYS A 222 16.12 -10.83 12.15
C LYS A 222 17.51 -10.90 11.51
N GLN A 223 17.60 -11.31 10.25
CA GLN A 223 18.87 -11.48 9.56
C GLN A 223 19.56 -10.15 9.24
N TYR A 224 18.79 -9.16 8.80
CA TYR A 224 19.31 -7.89 8.29
C TYR A 224 19.14 -6.72 9.26
N GLY A 225 18.50 -6.94 10.42
CA GLY A 225 18.27 -5.88 11.41
C GLY A 225 17.32 -4.78 10.93
N LEU A 226 16.45 -5.10 9.97
CA LEU A 226 15.55 -4.16 9.32
C LEU A 226 14.21 -4.03 10.07
N THR A 227 13.54 -2.88 9.93
CA THR A 227 12.18 -2.70 10.43
C THR A 227 11.16 -3.51 9.61
N THR A 228 9.96 -3.72 10.16
CA THR A 228 8.92 -4.51 9.46
C THR A 228 8.54 -3.87 8.12
N GLU A 229 8.53 -2.54 8.06
CA GLU A 229 8.21 -1.77 6.87
C GLU A 229 9.30 -1.92 5.81
N GLN A 230 10.57 -1.79 6.19
CA GLN A 230 11.73 -2.00 5.31
C GLN A 230 11.77 -3.43 4.74
N VAL A 231 11.44 -4.43 5.56
CA VAL A 231 11.40 -5.82 5.11
C VAL A 231 10.22 -6.08 4.19
N THR A 232 9.05 -5.54 4.51
CA THR A 232 7.87 -5.68 3.64
C THR A 232 8.15 -5.08 2.26
N ARG A 233 8.78 -3.91 2.22
CA ARG A 233 9.29 -3.28 0.99
C ARG A 233 10.23 -4.22 0.23
N LEU A 234 11.27 -4.71 0.90
CA LEU A 234 12.27 -5.62 0.32
C LEU A 234 11.62 -6.88 -0.27
N ILE A 235 10.66 -7.48 0.44
CA ILE A 235 9.91 -8.64 -0.03
C ILE A 235 9.20 -8.32 -1.35
N TRP A 236 8.47 -7.21 -1.42
CA TRP A 236 7.70 -6.88 -2.61
C TRP A 236 8.58 -6.53 -3.81
N ASP A 237 9.73 -5.90 -3.61
CA ASP A 237 10.67 -5.61 -4.70
C ASP A 237 11.34 -6.89 -5.24
N VAL A 238 11.64 -7.87 -4.38
CA VAL A 238 12.14 -9.19 -4.80
C VAL A 238 11.05 -9.98 -5.55
N VAL A 239 9.80 -9.88 -5.12
CA VAL A 239 8.64 -10.53 -5.77
C VAL A 239 8.34 -9.90 -7.11
N GLU A 240 8.36 -8.56 -7.20
CA GLU A 240 8.23 -7.80 -8.44
C GLU A 240 9.23 -8.30 -9.48
N ARG A 241 10.50 -8.45 -9.09
CA ARG A 241 11.55 -8.98 -9.97
C ARG A 241 11.24 -10.40 -10.44
N HIS A 242 10.89 -11.30 -9.53
CA HIS A 242 10.50 -12.67 -9.90
C HIS A 242 9.30 -12.69 -10.85
N MET A 243 8.31 -11.82 -10.64
CA MET A 243 7.14 -11.75 -11.51
C MET A 243 7.51 -11.28 -12.91
N ARG A 244 8.37 -10.26 -13.04
CA ARG A 244 8.88 -9.79 -14.33
C ARG A 244 9.67 -10.88 -15.06
N GLU A 245 10.58 -11.56 -14.37
CA GLU A 245 11.44 -12.58 -14.98
C GLU A 245 10.67 -13.86 -15.37
N GLN A 246 9.68 -14.28 -14.59
CA GLN A 246 8.97 -15.55 -14.81
C GLN A 246 7.70 -15.41 -15.66
N TYR A 247 6.98 -14.30 -15.53
CA TYR A 247 5.64 -14.13 -16.11
C TYR A 247 5.54 -12.91 -17.04
N ASN A 248 6.63 -12.15 -17.25
CA ASN A 248 6.64 -10.91 -18.04
C ASN A 248 5.57 -9.90 -17.59
N THR A 249 5.26 -9.86 -16.28
CA THR A 249 4.32 -8.89 -15.69
C THR A 249 4.83 -8.44 -14.32
N GLY A 250 4.68 -7.16 -14.00
CA GLY A 250 4.92 -6.63 -12.66
C GLY A 250 3.77 -6.88 -11.69
N LEU A 251 4.06 -6.87 -10.40
CA LEU A 251 3.07 -6.77 -9.32
C LEU A 251 2.31 -5.45 -9.42
N PHE A 252 2.99 -4.38 -9.85
CA PHE A 252 2.46 -3.01 -9.90
C PHE A 252 2.09 -2.51 -11.31
N ASP A 253 2.18 -3.38 -12.32
CA ASP A 253 1.83 -3.08 -13.73
C ASP A 253 0.33 -3.18 -13.99
#